data_AF-A0A820K4S2-F1
#
_entry.id   AF-A0A820K4S2-F1
#
_cell.length_a   1.000
_cell.length_b   1.000
_cell.length_c   1.000
_cell.angle_alpha   90.00
_cell.angle_beta   90.00
_cell.angle_gamma   90.00
#
_symmetry.space_group_name_H-M   'P 1'
#
loop_
_entity.id
_entity.type
_entity.pdbx_description
1 polymer ?
#
loop_
_entity_poly.entity_id
_entity_poly.type
_entity_poly.pdbx_seq_one_letter_code
_entity_poly.pdbx_strand_id
1 'polypeptide(L)'
;MDDANTKNSSDMKSSLNISALNMKSPQSRFNVTTPISTLVNQMMIEDWFNISSHVAFYEQCRPLICTYSYVGKNDLIVVITTIIGLISGLTTILKFLTPRVVHTVWRWFKPKTRPDVPPD
;
A
#
# COMPACT_ATOMS: atom_id res chain seq x y z
N MET A 1 54.73 -17.07 23.82
CA MET A 1 54.67 -15.60 23.73
C MET A 1 55.59 -15.28 22.57
N ASP A 2 55.10 -14.95 21.38
CA ASP A 2 54.27 -13.79 21.11
C ASP A 2 53.19 -14.02 20.01
N ASP A 3 52.08 -13.30 20.22
CA ASP A 3 51.06 -12.79 19.31
C ASP A 3 50.11 -13.72 18.53
N ALA A 4 48.89 -13.76 19.08
CA ALA A 4 47.68 -14.29 18.53
C ALA A 4 47.00 -13.32 17.54
N ASN A 5 46.43 -13.89 16.48
CA ASN A 5 45.06 -13.64 16.02
C ASN A 5 44.64 -12.18 15.74
N THR A 6 44.79 -11.76 14.49
CA THR A 6 43.80 -10.87 13.86
C THR A 6 43.13 -11.63 12.73
N LYS A 7 41.98 -12.27 13.03
CA LYS A 7 41.01 -12.75 12.03
C LYS A 7 40.67 -11.58 11.11
N ASN A 8 41.28 -11.55 9.93
CA ASN A 8 40.80 -10.69 8.86
C ASN A 8 39.49 -11.25 8.34
N SER A 9 38.50 -10.38 8.31
CA SER A 9 37.16 -10.59 7.78
C SER A 9 37.24 -10.67 6.25
N SER A 10 37.82 -11.74 5.70
CA SER A 10 37.95 -11.93 4.25
C SER A 10 37.39 -13.26 3.71
N ASP A 11 37.07 -14.21 4.59
CA ASP A 11 36.70 -15.57 4.17
C ASP A 11 35.20 -15.83 4.24
N MET A 12 34.42 -15.03 3.49
CA MET A 12 33.28 -15.54 2.74
C MET A 12 32.90 -14.55 1.62
N LYS A 13 33.82 -14.35 0.68
CA LYS A 13 33.46 -13.80 -0.63
C LYS A 13 33.57 -14.91 -1.66
N SER A 14 32.66 -15.88 -1.58
CA SER A 14 32.37 -16.76 -2.71
C SER A 14 32.11 -15.85 -3.90
N SER A 15 32.96 -15.96 -4.92
CA SER A 15 32.86 -15.19 -6.15
C SER A 15 31.51 -15.46 -6.81
N LEU A 16 30.53 -14.61 -6.48
CA LEU A 16 29.27 -14.53 -7.20
C LEU A 16 29.61 -14.00 -8.60
N ASN A 17 29.80 -14.91 -9.55
CA ASN A 17 29.87 -14.63 -10.97
C ASN A 17 28.45 -14.26 -11.43
N ILE A 18 28.04 -13.03 -11.12
CA ILE A 18 26.77 -12.47 -11.57
C ILE A 18 27.00 -11.98 -12.99
N SER A 19 26.75 -12.84 -13.96
CA SER A 19 26.60 -12.39 -15.34
C SER A 19 25.30 -11.61 -15.44
N ALA A 20 25.40 -10.31 -15.73
CA ALA A 20 24.24 -9.52 -16.11
C ALA A 20 23.56 -10.22 -17.30
N LEU A 21 22.25 -10.40 -17.23
CA LEU A 21 21.44 -10.92 -18.34
C LEU A 21 21.63 -9.96 -19.52
N ASN A 22 22.55 -10.32 -20.42
CA ASN A 22 22.75 -9.60 -21.66
C ASN A 22 21.42 -9.63 -22.41
N MET A 23 21.00 -8.47 -22.93
CA MET A 23 19.72 -8.24 -23.60
C MET A 23 19.44 -9.22 -24.76
N LYS A 24 20.46 -9.95 -25.18
CA LYS A 24 20.39 -11.08 -26.10
C LYS A 24 20.49 -12.39 -25.32
N SER A 25 19.40 -12.80 -24.67
CA SER A 25 19.21 -14.21 -24.30
C SER A 25 19.00 -14.99 -25.60
N PRO A 26 19.89 -15.92 -25.99
CA PRO A 26 19.68 -16.77 -27.15
C PRO A 26 18.54 -17.79 -26.94
N GLN A 27 17.88 -17.79 -25.78
CA GLN A 27 16.83 -18.75 -25.41
C GLN A 27 15.46 -18.09 -25.14
N SER A 28 15.30 -16.79 -25.41
CA SER A 28 13.98 -16.16 -25.32
C SER A 28 13.15 -16.50 -26.56
N ARG A 29 11.94 -17.05 -26.36
CA ARG A 29 10.94 -17.27 -27.43
C ARG A 29 10.60 -15.99 -28.19
N PHE A 30 10.81 -14.82 -27.57
CA PHE A 30 10.49 -13.52 -28.14
C PHE A 30 11.76 -12.67 -28.28
N ASN A 31 11.96 -12.11 -29.46
CA ASN A 31 13.04 -11.18 -29.76
C ASN A 31 12.68 -9.77 -29.24
N VAL A 32 13.64 -8.96 -28.81
CA VAL A 32 13.40 -7.58 -28.32
C VAL A 32 12.74 -6.66 -29.36
N THR A 33 12.79 -7.03 -30.63
CA THR A 33 12.15 -6.30 -31.74
C THR A 33 10.69 -6.70 -31.97
N THR A 34 10.17 -7.72 -31.28
CA THR A 34 8.77 -8.14 -31.47
C THR A 34 7.80 -7.09 -30.92
N PRO A 35 6.77 -6.69 -31.68
CA PRO A 35 5.78 -5.75 -31.21
C PRO A 35 4.97 -6.34 -30.05
N ILE A 36 4.61 -5.48 -29.11
CA ILE A 36 3.89 -5.85 -27.89
C ILE A 36 2.54 -6.51 -28.22
N SER A 37 1.87 -6.09 -29.29
CA SER A 37 0.60 -6.67 -29.74
C SER A 37 0.71 -8.18 -30.04
N THR A 38 1.80 -8.61 -30.68
CA THR A 38 2.05 -10.04 -30.97
C THR A 38 2.34 -10.82 -29.70
N LEU A 39 3.06 -10.23 -28.73
CA LEU A 39 3.29 -10.86 -27.43
C LEU A 39 1.98 -11.08 -26.68
N VAL A 40 1.15 -10.04 -26.60
CA VAL A 40 -0.12 -10.10 -25.87
C VAL A 40 -1.06 -11.13 -26.51
N ASN A 41 -1.18 -11.13 -27.85
CA ASN A 41 -2.02 -12.12 -28.54
C ASN A 41 -1.54 -13.57 -28.34
N GLN A 42 -0.23 -13.80 -28.33
CA GLN A 42 0.34 -15.14 -28.12
C GLN A 42 0.36 -15.60 -26.64
N MET A 43 0.14 -14.68 -25.70
CA MET A 43 -0.01 -14.98 -24.27
C MET A 43 -1.48 -15.14 -23.88
N MET A 44 -2.39 -14.56 -24.67
CA MET A 44 -3.82 -14.69 -24.50
C MET A 44 -4.29 -16.01 -25.10
N ILE A 45 -5.29 -16.61 -24.47
CA ILE A 45 -5.92 -17.84 -24.94
C ILE A 45 -6.73 -17.48 -26.19
N GLU A 46 -6.32 -17.99 -27.35
CA GLU A 46 -6.89 -17.65 -28.67
C GLU A 46 -8.30 -18.21 -28.89
N ASP A 47 -8.62 -19.39 -28.34
CA ASP A 47 -9.93 -20.05 -28.47
C ASP A 47 -10.38 -20.72 -27.17
N TRP A 48 -11.62 -20.46 -26.74
CA TRP A 48 -12.22 -21.04 -25.51
C TRP A 48 -13.10 -22.26 -25.81
N PHE A 49 -13.00 -22.85 -27.01
CA PHE A 49 -13.95 -23.85 -27.47
C PHE A 49 -13.41 -25.27 -27.44
N ASN A 50 -13.30 -25.81 -26.23
CA ASN A 50 -13.67 -27.19 -25.92
C ASN A 50 -13.76 -27.32 -24.40
N ILE A 51 -14.61 -28.24 -23.94
CA ILE A 51 -14.98 -28.44 -22.53
C ILE A 51 -13.73 -28.82 -21.71
N SER A 52 -12.90 -27.85 -21.37
CA SER A 52 -11.69 -28.04 -20.58
C SER A 52 -12.08 -27.85 -19.13
N SER A 53 -12.54 -28.94 -18.51
CA SER A 53 -12.75 -28.98 -17.07
C SER A 53 -11.39 -28.88 -16.37
N HIS A 54 -10.93 -27.66 -16.10
CA HIS A 54 -9.75 -27.40 -15.26
C HIS A 54 -9.95 -27.85 -13.80
N VAL A 55 -11.12 -28.42 -13.47
CA VAL A 55 -11.46 -29.03 -12.18
C VAL A 55 -10.38 -29.99 -11.71
N ALA A 56 -9.82 -30.83 -12.59
CA ALA A 56 -8.75 -31.75 -12.20
C ALA A 56 -7.47 -31.02 -11.75
N PHE A 57 -7.14 -29.89 -12.38
CA PHE A 57 -5.99 -29.06 -12.01
C PHE A 57 -6.25 -28.29 -10.71
N TYR A 58 -7.47 -27.77 -10.54
CA TYR A 58 -7.87 -27.10 -9.30
C TYR A 58 -7.99 -28.06 -8.11
N GLU A 59 -8.46 -29.30 -8.31
CA GLU A 59 -8.52 -30.33 -7.25
C GLU A 59 -7.12 -30.82 -6.85
N GLN A 60 -6.21 -31.00 -7.82
CA GLN A 60 -4.81 -31.34 -7.53
C GLN A 60 -4.08 -30.21 -6.79
N CYS A 61 -4.45 -28.96 -7.07
CA CYS A 61 -3.91 -27.77 -6.43
C CYS A 61 -4.93 -27.10 -5.52
N ARG A 62 -5.72 -27.85 -4.73
CA ARG A 62 -6.46 -27.30 -3.59
C ARG A 62 -5.51 -27.14 -2.40
N PRO A 63 -4.91 -25.96 -2.16
CA PRO A 63 -4.12 -25.77 -0.95
C PRO A 63 -5.04 -25.99 0.25
N LEU A 64 -4.69 -26.90 1.15
CA LEU A 64 -5.41 -27.06 2.42
C LEU A 64 -5.33 -25.80 3.29
N ILE A 65 -4.34 -24.95 3.04
CA ILE A 65 -4.04 -23.75 3.83
C ILE A 65 -3.77 -22.61 2.86
N CYS A 66 -4.65 -21.62 2.85
CA CYS A 66 -4.42 -20.38 2.12
C CYS A 66 -3.41 -19.53 2.91
N THR A 67 -2.21 -19.34 2.35
CA THR A 67 -1.23 -18.40 2.90
C THR A 67 -1.51 -17.02 2.33
N TYR A 68 -2.13 -16.16 3.13
CA TYR A 68 -2.25 -14.75 2.79
C TYR A 68 -0.94 -14.05 3.13
N SER A 69 -0.15 -13.72 2.10
CA SER A 69 1.02 -12.86 2.25
C SER A 69 0.54 -11.45 2.56
N TYR A 70 0.55 -11.08 3.83
CA TYR A 70 0.29 -9.70 4.25
C TYR A 70 1.48 -8.85 3.79
N VAL A 71 1.36 -8.21 2.63
CA VAL A 71 2.30 -7.19 2.16
C VAL A 71 2.00 -5.92 2.96
N GLY A 72 2.47 -5.91 4.21
CA GLY A 72 2.27 -4.82 5.16
C GLY A 72 2.88 -3.53 4.61
N LYS A 73 2.02 -2.61 4.19
CA LYS A 73 2.43 -1.26 3.84
C LYS A 73 2.77 -0.55 5.14
N ASN A 74 4.07 -0.45 5.46
CA ASN A 74 4.65 0.23 6.62
C ASN A 74 3.68 0.35 7.82
N ASP A 75 3.37 -0.77 8.49
CA ASP A 75 2.42 -0.78 9.62
C ASP A 75 2.78 0.26 10.69
N LEU A 76 4.07 0.56 10.88
CA LEU A 76 4.53 1.62 11.79
C LEU A 76 4.02 3.01 11.40
N ILE A 77 4.03 3.36 10.12
CA ILE A 77 3.54 4.67 9.64
C ILE A 77 2.03 4.75 9.84
N VAL A 78 1.31 3.65 9.57
CA VAL A 78 -0.14 3.58 9.77
C VAL A 78 -0.49 3.77 11.25
N VAL A 79 0.21 3.11 12.17
CA VAL A 79 -0.01 3.27 13.61
C VAL A 79 0.26 4.70 14.07
N ILE A 80 1.38 5.30 13.66
CA ILE A 80 1.75 6.67 14.06
C ILE A 80 0.73 7.69 13.53
N THR A 81 0.38 7.59 12.25
CA THR A 81 -0.59 8.51 11.62
C THR A 81 -1.98 8.39 12.25
N THR A 82 -2.38 7.18 12.64
CA THR A 82 -3.66 6.95 13.35
C THR A 82 -3.66 7.62 14.73
N ILE A 83 -2.58 7.49 15.50
CA ILE A 83 -2.46 8.13 16.83
C ILE A 83 -2.48 9.66 16.69
N ILE A 84 -1.69 10.20 15.76
CA ILE A 84 -1.66 11.65 15.49
C ILE A 84 -3.04 12.12 15.04
N GLY A 85 -3.72 11.38 14.15
CA GLY A 85 -5.05 11.70 13.67
C GLY A 85 -6.12 11.71 14.77
N LEU A 86 -6.07 10.75 15.69
CA LEU A 86 -6.99 10.67 16.83
C LEU A 86 -6.78 11.84 17.81
N ILE A 87 -5.54 12.09 18.21
CA ILE A 87 -5.21 13.15 19.17
C ILE A 87 -5.49 14.53 18.54
N SER A 88 -4.99 14.75 17.33
CA SER A 88 -5.09 16.05 16.65
C SER A 88 -6.50 16.32 16.17
N GLY A 89 -7.16 15.34 15.55
CA GLY A 89 -8.51 15.47 15.04
C GLY A 89 -9.52 15.80 16.13
N LEU A 90 -9.54 15.03 17.22
CA LEU A 90 -10.52 15.23 18.30
C LEU A 90 -10.35 16.58 19.00
N THR A 91 -9.12 16.95 19.32
CA THR A 91 -8.83 18.21 20.02
C THR A 91 -9.00 19.44 19.13
N THR A 92 -8.65 19.33 17.84
CA THR A 92 -8.78 20.42 16.86
C THR A 92 -10.23 20.67 16.54
N ILE A 93 -11.02 19.62 16.30
CA ILE A 93 -12.45 19.76 16.00
C ILE A 93 -13.15 20.41 17.20
N LEU A 94 -12.90 19.96 18.43
CA LEU A 94 -13.56 20.52 19.61
C LEU A 94 -13.23 22.01 19.80
N LYS A 95 -11.95 22.39 19.69
CA LYS A 95 -11.53 23.80 19.80
C LYS A 95 -12.07 24.68 18.67
N PHE A 96 -12.22 24.14 17.47
CA PHE A 96 -12.76 24.87 16.32
C PHE A 96 -14.30 24.97 16.36
N LEU A 97 -14.97 23.91 16.80
CA LEU A 97 -16.43 23.87 16.98
C LEU A 97 -16.87 24.84 18.08
N THR A 98 -16.15 24.94 19.21
CA THR A 98 -16.56 25.80 20.33
C THR A 98 -16.89 27.25 19.93
N PRO A 99 -15.98 28.05 19.35
CA PRO A 99 -16.29 29.44 19.00
C PRO A 99 -17.34 29.55 17.88
N ARG A 100 -17.36 28.58 16.96
CA ARG A 100 -18.26 28.59 15.80
C ARG A 100 -19.69 28.21 16.16
N VAL A 101 -19.86 27.21 17.03
CA VAL A 101 -21.14 26.82 17.61
C VAL A 101 -21.64 27.93 18.52
N VAL A 102 -20.79 28.48 19.41
CA VAL A 102 -21.18 29.60 20.28
C VAL A 102 -21.66 30.79 19.46
N HIS A 103 -20.93 31.25 18.43
CA HIS A 103 -21.39 32.35 17.59
C HIS A 103 -22.70 32.04 16.86
N THR A 104 -22.85 30.80 16.36
CA THR A 104 -24.07 30.39 15.65
C THR A 104 -25.25 30.37 16.60
N VAL A 105 -25.11 29.75 17.76
CA VAL A 105 -26.15 29.71 18.80
C VAL A 105 -26.48 31.12 19.27
N TRP A 106 -25.49 31.97 19.54
CA TRP A 106 -25.73 33.35 19.98
C TRP A 106 -26.47 34.20 18.93
N ARG A 107 -26.19 33.97 17.65
CA ARG A 107 -26.90 34.64 16.54
C ARG A 107 -28.35 34.17 16.42
N TRP A 108 -28.63 32.91 16.73
CA TRP A 108 -29.99 32.34 16.73
C TRP A 108 -30.77 32.68 18.01
N PHE A 109 -30.08 32.82 19.14
CA PHE A 109 -30.69 33.09 20.44
C PHE A 109 -30.80 34.57 20.80
N LYS A 110 -30.33 35.52 19.96
CA LYS A 110 -30.61 36.94 20.21
C LYS A 110 -32.14 37.13 20.28
N PRO A 111 -32.74 37.39 21.46
CA PRO A 111 -34.13 37.78 21.50
C PRO A 111 -34.21 39.10 20.72
N LYS A 112 -35.22 39.24 19.86
CA LYS A 112 -35.59 40.52 19.26
C LYS A 112 -35.89 41.46 20.43
N THR A 113 -34.90 42.25 20.87
CA THR A 113 -35.10 43.28 21.88
C THR A 113 -36.21 44.19 21.37
N ARG A 114 -37.32 44.26 22.11
CA ARG A 114 -38.39 45.23 21.82
C ARG A 114 -37.83 46.62 22.12
N PRO A 115 -38.12 47.63 21.28
CA PRO A 115 -37.62 48.98 21.50
C PRO A 115 -38.10 49.49 22.86
N ASP A 116 -37.16 50.06 23.63
CA ASP A 116 -37.41 50.66 24.93
C ASP A 116 -38.51 51.73 24.82
N VAL A 117 -39.57 51.58 25.62
CA VAL A 117 -40.63 52.58 25.76
C VAL A 117 -40.09 53.68 26.69
N PRO A 118 -40.06 54.96 26.25
CA PRO A 118 -39.54 56.05 27.06
C PRO A 118 -40.46 56.37 28.25
N PRO A 119 -39.90 56.84 29.38
CA PRO A 119 -40.68 57.24 30.53
C PRO A 119 -41.38 58.59 30.28
N ASP A 120 -42.56 58.69 30.86
CA ASP A 120 -43.56 59.77 30.88
C ASP A 120 -43.10 61.06 31.58
#